data_AF-A0A1A9C5Z6-F1
#
_entry.id   AF-A0A1A9C5Z6-F1
#
_cell.length_a   1.000
_cell.length_b   1.000
_cell.length_c   1.000
_cell.angle_alpha   90.00
_cell.angle_beta   90.00
_cell.angle_gamma   90.00
#
_symmetry.space_group_name_H-M   'P 1'
#
loop_
_entity.id
_entity.type
_entity.pdbx_description
1 polymer ?
#
loop_
_entity_poly.entity_id
_entity_poly.type
_entity_poly.pdbx_seq_one_letter_code
_entity_poly.pdbx_strand_id
1 'polypeptide(L)'
;MSAFTIDMSNPFPSGFTSDLGGPGKGGHQPPDWYIEYGMDLGARAGTAVHAAFDAHVTKFSPHNPSADNAKVYGAQLFMRAPNDMMGGFYTHLTNVPAGLGVGSQVSRGDLLGHVHEFPPTASHLHLALVEIIGGAPDGRYQGVDVHRTFLDTANSGTVVPVTFHQDGSPPTPDGGGGGGGAKVFRLGSTRGVQEALAALGFDPGAIDGLDGPKTRAAVTAFQGSQGLVQDGICGSATRAALAAALRAQGLQAEGG
;
A
#
# COMPACT_ATOMS: atom_id res chain seq x y z
N MET A 1 -2.05 -0.75 27.80
CA MET A 1 -0.94 -0.19 27.00
C MET A 1 -1.49 0.98 26.19
N SER A 2 -0.66 1.96 25.82
CA SER A 2 -1.10 3.06 24.97
C SER A 2 -1.03 2.66 23.50
N ALA A 3 -2.00 3.14 22.71
CA ALA A 3 -1.93 3.07 21.26
C ALA A 3 -0.65 3.77 20.74
N PHE A 4 -0.20 3.38 19.56
CA PHE A 4 0.94 4.00 18.88
C PHE A 4 0.72 4.03 17.37
N THR A 5 1.38 4.96 16.70
CA THR A 5 1.27 5.15 15.25
C THR A 5 2.59 4.78 14.58
N ILE A 6 2.51 4.03 13.47
CA ILE A 6 3.62 3.71 12.59
C ILE A 6 3.33 4.31 11.22
N ASP A 7 4.26 5.07 10.66
CA ASP A 7 4.16 5.49 9.27
C ASP A 7 4.48 4.32 8.33
N MET A 8 3.51 3.94 7.50
CA MET A 8 3.61 2.79 6.59
C MET A 8 3.55 3.19 5.12
N SER A 9 4.26 2.48 4.24
CA SER A 9 4.12 2.62 2.77
C SER A 9 3.90 1.26 2.13
N ASN A 10 3.28 1.24 0.94
CA ASN A 10 3.18 0.00 0.17
C ASN A 10 4.60 -0.57 -0.13
N PRO A 11 4.82 -1.89 -0.03
CA PRO A 11 6.09 -2.53 -0.38
C PRO A 11 6.52 -2.36 -1.85
N PHE A 12 5.59 -2.00 -2.73
CA PHE A 12 5.76 -1.75 -4.15
C PHE A 12 5.52 -0.27 -4.47
N PRO A 13 6.56 0.59 -4.42
CA PRO A 13 6.48 1.96 -4.94
C PRO A 13 6.20 1.97 -6.45
N SER A 14 6.53 0.88 -7.15
CA SER A 14 6.14 0.55 -8.52
C SER A 14 6.14 -0.97 -8.72
N GLY A 15 5.51 -1.46 -9.80
CA GLY A 15 5.53 -2.87 -10.20
C GLY A 15 4.43 -3.76 -9.62
N PHE A 16 3.57 -3.25 -8.73
CA PHE A 16 2.35 -3.94 -8.32
C PHE A 16 1.42 -4.13 -9.53
N THR A 17 0.85 -5.32 -9.68
CA THR A 17 0.00 -5.68 -10.82
C THR A 17 -1.44 -5.98 -10.43
N SER A 18 -1.68 -6.65 -9.31
CA SER A 18 -3.02 -7.19 -8.99
C SER A 18 -3.17 -7.57 -7.53
N ASP A 19 -4.39 -7.47 -7.02
CA ASP A 19 -4.83 -8.13 -5.79
C ASP A 19 -5.01 -9.63 -6.05
N LEU A 20 -4.29 -10.48 -5.33
CA LEU A 20 -4.39 -11.94 -5.44
C LEU A 20 -5.03 -12.60 -4.21
N GLY A 21 -5.38 -11.82 -3.17
CA GLY A 21 -5.99 -12.31 -1.96
C GLY A 21 -5.56 -11.54 -0.71
N GLY A 22 -6.49 -11.37 0.22
CA GLY A 22 -6.26 -10.73 1.52
C GLY A 22 -6.72 -11.59 2.69
N PRO A 23 -6.78 -11.01 3.90
CA PRO A 23 -7.14 -11.74 5.11
C PRO A 23 -8.47 -12.50 5.00
N GLY A 24 -8.48 -13.76 5.45
CA GLY A 24 -9.67 -14.62 5.44
C GLY A 24 -10.15 -15.07 4.05
N LYS A 25 -9.43 -14.77 2.96
CA LYS A 25 -9.83 -15.11 1.58
C LYS A 25 -8.98 -16.24 1.01
N GLY A 26 -9.61 -17.14 0.26
CA GLY A 26 -8.91 -18.23 -0.42
C GLY A 26 -8.10 -19.08 0.57
N GLY A 27 -6.80 -19.21 0.33
CA GLY A 27 -5.87 -19.96 1.18
C GLY A 27 -5.54 -19.28 2.52
N HIS A 28 -5.89 -18.01 2.71
CA HIS A 28 -5.64 -17.26 3.95
C HIS A 28 -6.67 -17.64 5.01
N GLN A 29 -6.41 -18.76 5.69
CA GLN A 29 -7.29 -19.34 6.70
C GLN A 29 -6.53 -19.55 8.02
N PRO A 30 -7.25 -19.58 9.17
CA PRO A 30 -6.68 -19.90 10.48
C PRO A 30 -6.00 -21.28 10.50
N PRO A 31 -5.14 -21.59 11.51
CA PRO A 31 -4.97 -20.86 12.77
C PRO A 31 -3.78 -19.89 12.81
N ASP A 32 -2.89 -19.95 11.83
CA ASP A 32 -1.67 -19.16 11.86
C ASP A 32 -1.96 -17.74 11.36
N TRP A 33 -1.74 -16.73 12.21
CA TRP A 33 -2.04 -15.34 11.84
C TRP A 33 -1.32 -14.89 10.56
N TYR A 34 -0.09 -15.37 10.34
CA TYR A 34 0.69 -15.01 9.15
C TYR A 34 0.16 -15.65 7.88
N ILE A 35 -0.77 -16.61 7.98
CA ILE A 35 -1.53 -17.16 6.85
C ILE A 35 -2.90 -16.50 6.80
N GLU A 36 -3.64 -16.49 7.92
CA GLU A 36 -5.01 -15.95 8.01
C GLU A 36 -5.09 -14.46 7.63
N TYR A 37 -4.10 -13.67 8.05
CA TYR A 37 -3.97 -12.24 7.76
C TYR A 37 -2.94 -11.95 6.66
N GLY A 38 -2.62 -12.96 5.86
CA GLY A 38 -1.81 -12.82 4.67
C GLY A 38 -2.45 -11.91 3.62
N MET A 39 -1.59 -11.19 2.90
CA MET A 39 -1.94 -10.35 1.76
C MET A 39 -1.01 -10.73 0.61
N ASP A 40 -1.60 -11.25 -0.46
CA ASP A 40 -0.89 -11.65 -1.67
C ASP A 40 -0.91 -10.48 -2.66
N LEU A 41 0.14 -9.66 -2.57
CA LEU A 41 0.33 -8.48 -3.42
C LEU A 41 1.03 -8.91 -4.71
N GLY A 42 0.26 -9.04 -5.79
CA GLY A 42 0.74 -9.51 -7.09
C GLY A 42 1.72 -8.54 -7.75
N ALA A 43 2.82 -9.09 -8.26
CA ALA A 43 3.83 -8.36 -9.01
C ALA A 43 4.66 -9.33 -9.86
N ARG A 44 5.33 -8.83 -10.90
CA ARG A 44 6.16 -9.69 -11.76
C ARG A 44 7.39 -10.21 -11.00
N ALA A 45 7.84 -11.41 -11.33
CA ALA A 45 9.13 -11.93 -10.87
C ALA A 45 10.25 -10.89 -11.07
N GLY A 46 11.10 -10.71 -10.06
CA GLY A 46 12.17 -9.72 -10.07
C GLY A 46 11.71 -8.29 -9.75
N THR A 47 10.44 -8.04 -9.42
CA THR A 47 10.00 -6.72 -8.91
C THR A 47 10.57 -6.48 -7.53
N ALA A 48 11.15 -5.31 -7.28
CA ALA A 48 11.72 -4.95 -6.00
C ALA A 48 10.66 -4.83 -4.90
N VAL A 49 10.92 -5.42 -3.74
CA VAL A 49 10.08 -5.37 -2.54
C VAL A 49 10.80 -4.53 -1.49
N HIS A 50 10.11 -3.55 -0.93
CA HIS A 50 10.66 -2.63 0.05
C HIS A 50 9.98 -2.79 1.42
N ALA A 51 10.68 -2.40 2.48
CA ALA A 51 10.14 -2.41 3.82
C ALA A 51 8.97 -1.44 3.94
N ALA A 52 7.86 -1.91 4.51
CA ALA A 52 6.65 -1.09 4.64
C ALA A 52 6.71 -0.13 5.82
N PHE A 53 7.62 -0.34 6.79
CA PHE A 53 7.77 0.44 8.01
C PHE A 53 9.21 0.32 8.54
N ASP A 54 9.61 1.23 9.42
CA ASP A 54 10.89 1.16 10.12
C ASP A 54 10.90 -0.05 11.05
N ALA A 55 11.98 -0.83 11.06
CA ALA A 55 12.02 -2.10 11.77
C ALA A 55 13.44 -2.57 12.09
N HIS A 56 13.49 -3.63 12.90
CA HIS A 56 14.66 -4.50 12.98
C HIS A 56 14.26 -5.94 12.66
N VAL A 57 15.15 -6.68 11.99
CA VAL A 57 14.92 -8.07 11.61
C VAL A 57 15.10 -8.98 12.83
N THR A 58 14.12 -9.86 13.09
CA THR A 58 14.12 -10.74 14.27
C THR A 58 14.09 -12.21 13.91
N LYS A 59 13.59 -12.55 12.71
CA LYS A 59 13.78 -13.87 12.09
C LYS A 59 14.16 -13.67 10.62
N PHE A 60 15.08 -14.49 10.15
CA PHE A 60 15.49 -14.51 8.77
C PHE A 60 15.80 -15.94 8.33
N SER A 61 15.20 -16.36 7.23
CA SER A 61 15.58 -17.58 6.51
C SER A 61 15.96 -17.17 5.08
N PRO A 62 17.23 -17.29 4.67
CA PRO A 62 17.62 -16.99 3.30
C PRO A 62 16.95 -17.94 2.31
N HIS A 63 16.83 -17.49 1.06
CA HIS A 63 16.28 -18.32 -0.01
C HIS A 63 17.22 -19.52 -0.25
N ASN A 64 16.69 -20.73 -0.12
CA ASN A 64 17.36 -21.97 -0.49
C ASN A 64 16.54 -22.70 -1.57
N PRO A 65 16.92 -22.58 -2.86
CA PRO A 65 16.16 -23.18 -3.96
C PRO A 65 15.95 -24.69 -3.83
N SER A 66 16.83 -25.41 -3.12
CA SER A 66 16.67 -26.87 -2.94
C SER A 66 15.60 -27.24 -1.90
N ALA A 67 15.14 -26.27 -1.10
CA ALA A 67 14.11 -26.47 -0.08
C ALA A 67 12.72 -25.98 -0.53
N ASP A 68 12.67 -25.27 -1.66
CA ASP A 68 11.44 -24.69 -2.19
C ASP A 68 10.43 -25.77 -2.58
N ASN A 69 9.18 -25.50 -2.25
CA ASN A 69 8.04 -26.34 -2.56
C ASN A 69 6.76 -25.48 -2.66
N ALA A 70 5.64 -26.11 -3.03
CA ALA A 70 4.37 -25.42 -3.26
C ALA A 70 3.81 -24.66 -2.04
N LYS A 71 4.32 -24.90 -0.82
CA LYS A 71 3.88 -24.21 0.40
C LYS A 71 4.89 -23.21 0.93
N VAL A 72 6.18 -23.51 0.78
CA VAL A 72 7.28 -22.72 1.34
C VAL A 72 8.33 -22.57 0.26
N TYR A 73 8.55 -21.34 -0.21
CA TYR A 73 9.53 -21.02 -1.24
C TYR A 73 10.01 -19.58 -1.09
N GLY A 74 11.24 -19.32 -1.56
CA GLY A 74 11.90 -18.02 -1.39
C GLY A 74 12.41 -17.77 0.04
N ALA A 75 13.03 -16.60 0.23
CA ALA A 75 13.47 -16.11 1.53
C ALA A 75 12.27 -15.64 2.37
N GLN A 76 12.40 -15.76 3.69
CA GLN A 76 11.42 -15.37 4.68
C GLN A 76 12.04 -14.41 5.71
N LEU A 77 11.32 -13.35 6.04
CA LEU A 77 11.72 -12.38 7.05
C LEU A 77 10.56 -12.12 8.01
N PHE A 78 10.87 -12.05 9.30
CA PHE A 78 9.98 -11.40 10.26
C PHE A 78 10.73 -10.24 10.89
N MET A 79 10.14 -9.05 10.82
CA MET A 79 10.70 -7.81 11.34
C MET A 79 9.73 -7.19 12.32
N ARG A 80 10.25 -6.54 13.36
CA ARG A 80 9.44 -5.82 14.36
C ARG A 80 9.74 -4.33 14.30
N ALA A 81 8.72 -3.50 14.52
CA ALA A 81 8.92 -2.07 14.69
C ALA A 81 9.88 -1.77 15.86
N PRO A 82 10.53 -0.59 15.91
CA PRO A 82 11.48 -0.23 16.97
C PRO A 82 10.93 -0.36 18.40
N ASN A 83 9.62 -0.28 18.56
CA ASN A 83 8.94 -0.42 19.85
C ASN A 83 8.54 -1.86 20.21
N ASP A 84 8.83 -2.83 19.35
CA ASP A 84 8.48 -4.25 19.53
C ASP A 84 6.98 -4.56 19.75
N MET A 85 6.10 -3.62 19.42
CA MET A 85 4.64 -3.75 19.59
C MET A 85 3.88 -4.08 18.30
N MET A 86 4.57 -4.13 17.15
CA MET A 86 4.03 -4.71 15.90
C MET A 86 5.14 -5.32 15.07
N GLY A 87 4.78 -6.18 14.13
CA GLY A 87 5.71 -6.74 13.16
C GLY A 87 5.09 -7.13 11.83
N GLY A 88 5.94 -7.57 10.90
CA GLY A 88 5.56 -7.95 9.56
C GLY A 88 6.33 -9.19 9.10
N PHE A 89 5.61 -10.14 8.51
CA PHE A 89 6.14 -11.32 7.86
C PHE A 89 6.15 -11.12 6.35
N TYR A 90 7.32 -11.26 5.74
CA TYR A 90 7.55 -11.13 4.30
C TYR A 90 8.10 -12.45 3.76
N THR A 91 7.52 -12.98 2.68
CA THR A 91 8.01 -14.21 2.04
C THR A 91 7.90 -14.15 0.53
N HIS A 92 8.36 -15.22 -0.14
CA HIS A 92 8.45 -15.34 -1.60
C HIS A 92 9.44 -14.34 -2.20
N LEU A 93 10.54 -14.10 -1.48
CA LEU A 93 11.59 -13.20 -1.90
C LEU A 93 12.80 -13.96 -2.47
N THR A 94 13.47 -13.33 -3.42
CA THR A 94 14.81 -13.71 -3.88
C THR A 94 15.70 -12.46 -3.92
N ASN A 95 16.99 -12.62 -4.21
CA ASN A 95 17.94 -11.51 -4.34
C ASN A 95 17.90 -10.55 -3.13
N VAL A 96 17.85 -11.12 -1.93
CA VAL A 96 17.89 -10.37 -0.65
C VAL A 96 19.28 -9.72 -0.50
N PRO A 97 19.41 -8.46 -0.01
CA PRO A 97 20.70 -7.79 0.13
C PRO A 97 21.72 -8.58 0.99
N ALA A 98 22.98 -8.58 0.58
CA ALA A 98 24.07 -9.42 1.12
C ALA A 98 24.50 -9.13 2.59
N GLY A 99 23.76 -8.32 3.33
CA GLY A 99 23.98 -8.03 4.75
C GLY A 99 22.69 -7.98 5.57
N LEU A 100 21.56 -8.32 4.96
CA LEU A 100 20.28 -8.39 5.67
C LEU A 100 20.21 -9.71 6.44
N GLY A 101 19.99 -9.64 7.75
CA GLY A 101 19.88 -10.79 8.63
C GLY A 101 19.33 -10.41 9.99
N VAL A 102 19.23 -11.36 10.93
CA VAL A 102 18.74 -11.08 12.29
C VAL A 102 19.60 -9.99 12.95
N GLY A 103 18.94 -8.97 13.49
CA GLY A 103 19.56 -7.80 14.11
C GLY A 103 19.77 -6.60 13.18
N SER A 104 19.66 -6.77 11.86
CA SER A 104 19.72 -5.65 10.90
C SER A 104 18.62 -4.63 11.18
N GLN A 105 18.98 -3.35 11.19
CA GLN A 105 18.03 -2.24 11.17
C GLN A 105 17.61 -1.97 9.72
N VAL A 106 16.33 -1.67 9.53
CA VAL A 106 15.73 -1.44 8.22
C VAL A 106 14.82 -0.21 8.35
N SER A 107 14.93 0.72 7.42
CA SER A 107 14.02 1.87 7.34
C SER A 107 12.92 1.58 6.34
N ARG A 108 11.74 2.19 6.53
CA ARG A 108 10.67 2.17 5.52
C ARG A 108 11.22 2.60 4.16
N GLY A 109 10.96 1.81 3.14
CA GLY A 109 11.44 2.03 1.77
C GLY A 109 12.80 1.41 1.47
N ASP A 110 13.49 0.81 2.44
CA ASP A 110 14.70 0.03 2.15
C ASP A 110 14.35 -1.25 1.39
N LEU A 111 15.24 -1.65 0.47
CA LEU A 111 15.10 -2.89 -0.30
C LEU A 111 15.20 -4.12 0.60
N LEU A 112 14.19 -4.99 0.56
CA LEU A 112 14.19 -6.29 1.25
C LEU A 112 14.54 -7.45 0.33
N GLY A 113 14.33 -7.29 -0.96
CA GLY A 113 14.58 -8.31 -1.97
C GLY A 113 13.72 -8.08 -3.20
N HIS A 114 13.48 -9.15 -3.96
CA HIS A 114 12.67 -9.10 -5.16
C HIS A 114 11.66 -10.25 -5.15
N VAL A 115 10.50 -10.04 -5.78
CA VAL A 115 9.48 -11.08 -5.92
C VAL A 115 10.07 -12.31 -6.60
N HIS A 116 9.92 -13.47 -5.97
CA HIS A 116 10.30 -14.76 -6.52
C HIS A 116 9.11 -15.43 -7.19
N GLU A 117 9.37 -16.13 -8.29
CA GLU A 117 8.36 -16.91 -9.01
C GLU A 117 8.51 -18.39 -8.67
N PHE A 118 7.38 -19.04 -8.38
CA PHE A 118 7.32 -20.48 -8.17
C PHE A 118 6.07 -21.06 -8.84
N PRO A 119 6.16 -21.44 -10.13
CA PRO A 119 5.00 -21.93 -10.88
C PRO A 119 4.44 -23.22 -10.25
N PRO A 120 3.11 -23.44 -10.30
CA PRO A 120 2.11 -22.66 -11.03
C PRO A 120 1.52 -21.48 -10.25
N THR A 121 2.01 -21.20 -9.03
CA THR A 121 1.53 -20.09 -8.22
C THR A 121 1.87 -18.77 -8.90
N ALA A 122 0.89 -17.87 -9.02
CA ALA A 122 1.12 -16.54 -9.58
C ALA A 122 2.19 -15.81 -8.76
N SER A 123 3.12 -15.10 -9.41
CA SER A 123 4.16 -14.35 -8.72
C SER A 123 3.57 -13.24 -7.85
N HIS A 124 3.97 -13.19 -6.58
CA HIS A 124 3.48 -12.22 -5.61
C HIS A 124 4.45 -12.04 -4.45
N LEU A 125 4.28 -10.95 -3.70
CA LEU A 125 4.72 -10.86 -2.32
C LEU A 125 3.60 -11.37 -1.43
N HIS A 126 3.89 -12.30 -0.54
CA HIS A 126 3.02 -12.57 0.60
C HIS A 126 3.51 -11.76 1.81
N LEU A 127 2.66 -10.86 2.30
CA LEU A 127 2.90 -10.00 3.44
C LEU A 127 1.79 -10.20 4.48
N ALA A 128 2.14 -10.46 5.73
CA ALA A 128 1.20 -10.44 6.83
C ALA A 128 1.70 -9.49 7.93
N LEU A 129 0.80 -8.76 8.58
CA LEU A 129 1.14 -7.88 9.70
C LEU A 129 0.51 -8.37 11.00
N VAL A 130 1.17 -8.06 12.11
CA VAL A 130 0.74 -8.45 13.44
C VAL A 130 0.90 -7.31 14.43
N GLU A 131 -0.12 -7.11 15.26
CA GLU A 131 0.00 -6.36 16.50
C GLU A 131 0.49 -7.29 17.61
N ILE A 132 1.47 -6.84 18.39
CA ILE A 132 1.99 -7.56 19.55
C ILE A 132 1.50 -6.81 20.79
N ILE A 133 0.32 -7.18 21.27
CA ILE A 133 -0.37 -6.51 22.38
C ILE A 133 0.41 -6.78 23.67
N GLY A 134 0.92 -5.71 24.29
CA GLY A 134 1.82 -5.81 25.45
C GLY A 134 3.30 -5.77 25.08
N GLY A 135 3.64 -5.78 23.79
CA GLY A 135 5.02 -5.79 23.30
C GLY A 135 5.69 -7.16 23.42
N ALA A 136 6.68 -7.40 22.57
CA ALA A 136 7.48 -8.63 22.62
C ALA A 136 8.41 -8.64 23.87
N PRO A 137 8.85 -9.81 24.35
CA PRO A 137 8.60 -11.15 23.80
C PRO A 137 7.28 -11.79 24.27
N ASP A 138 6.69 -11.30 25.36
CA ASP A 138 5.58 -11.99 26.06
C ASP A 138 4.18 -11.53 25.62
N GLY A 139 4.10 -10.55 24.71
CA GLY A 139 2.85 -9.99 24.22
C GLY A 139 2.02 -10.97 23.39
N ARG A 140 0.72 -10.70 23.31
CA ARG A 140 -0.22 -11.48 22.49
C ARG A 140 -0.15 -11.04 21.03
N TYR A 141 0.14 -11.97 20.14
CA TYR A 141 0.19 -11.75 18.70
C TYR A 141 -1.22 -11.80 18.11
N GLN A 142 -1.65 -10.70 17.51
CA GLN A 142 -2.94 -10.55 16.84
C GLN A 142 -2.70 -10.12 15.39
N GLY A 143 -3.05 -10.98 14.43
CA GLY A 143 -2.98 -10.60 13.01
C GLY A 143 -3.88 -9.38 12.74
N VAL A 144 -3.42 -8.50 11.85
CA VAL A 144 -4.13 -7.27 11.51
C VAL A 144 -4.35 -7.13 10.01
N ASP A 145 -5.45 -6.50 9.63
CA ASP A 145 -5.80 -6.25 8.24
C ASP A 145 -5.56 -4.79 7.87
N VAL A 146 -4.60 -4.56 6.97
CA VAL A 146 -4.37 -3.26 6.29
C VAL A 146 -4.38 -3.44 4.77
N HIS A 147 -4.98 -4.53 4.28
CA HIS A 147 -4.91 -4.94 2.88
C HIS A 147 -5.42 -3.86 1.96
N ARG A 148 -6.57 -3.28 2.31
CA ARG A 148 -7.16 -2.21 1.51
C ARG A 148 -6.25 -0.99 1.41
N THR A 149 -5.59 -0.60 2.50
CA THR A 149 -4.61 0.50 2.52
C THR A 149 -3.45 0.24 1.57
N PHE A 150 -2.93 -0.99 1.52
CA PHE A 150 -1.89 -1.33 0.56
C PHE A 150 -2.41 -1.29 -0.88
N LEU A 151 -3.59 -1.84 -1.17
CA LEU A 151 -4.16 -1.74 -2.53
C LEU A 151 -4.35 -0.30 -2.98
N ASP A 152 -4.87 0.57 -2.11
CA ASP A 152 -5.13 1.98 -2.42
C ASP A 152 -3.85 2.81 -2.60
N THR A 153 -2.73 2.37 -2.01
CA THR A 153 -1.42 3.04 -2.09
C THR A 153 -0.41 2.36 -3.02
N ALA A 154 -0.80 1.27 -3.69
CA ALA A 154 0.07 0.54 -4.59
C ALA A 154 0.59 1.40 -5.74
N ASN A 155 1.82 1.14 -6.20
CA ASN A 155 2.48 1.92 -7.25
C ASN A 155 2.55 3.42 -6.93
N SER A 156 2.70 3.76 -5.65
CA SER A 156 2.84 5.14 -5.19
C SER A 156 3.90 5.23 -4.09
N GLY A 157 4.42 6.43 -3.85
CA GLY A 157 5.26 6.72 -2.68
C GLY A 157 4.46 7.18 -1.46
N THR A 158 3.16 6.87 -1.39
CA THR A 158 2.30 7.36 -0.32
C THR A 158 2.68 6.73 1.00
N VAL A 159 2.84 7.57 2.02
CA VAL A 159 3.03 7.16 3.41
C VAL A 159 1.71 7.38 4.14
N VAL A 160 1.26 6.36 4.85
CA VAL A 160 0.03 6.34 5.63
C VAL A 160 0.40 6.04 7.08
N PRO A 161 0.18 6.99 8.01
CA PRO A 161 0.25 6.70 9.43
C PRO A 161 -0.80 5.64 9.79
N VAL A 162 -0.44 4.62 10.56
CA VAL A 162 -1.34 3.54 10.99
C VAL A 162 -1.24 3.39 12.49
N THR A 163 -2.36 3.60 13.17
CA THR A 163 -2.48 3.51 14.61
C THR A 163 -2.88 2.10 15.05
N PHE A 164 -2.06 1.51 15.92
CA PHE A 164 -2.25 0.22 16.57
C PHE A 164 -2.72 0.46 18.02
N HIS A 165 -3.88 -0.06 18.38
CA HIS A 165 -4.62 0.36 19.58
C HIS A 165 -4.21 -0.37 20.87
N GLN A 166 -3.46 -1.47 20.76
CA GLN A 166 -3.04 -2.33 21.87
C GLN A 166 -4.19 -2.94 22.68
N ASP A 167 -5.36 -3.10 22.05
CA ASP A 167 -6.56 -3.70 22.65
C ASP A 167 -7.16 -4.85 21.81
N GLY A 168 -6.59 -5.14 20.64
CA GLY A 168 -7.05 -6.17 19.70
C GLY A 168 -8.12 -5.71 18.72
N SER A 169 -8.50 -4.44 18.76
CA SER A 169 -9.26 -3.84 17.67
C SER A 169 -8.39 -3.71 16.40
N PRO A 170 -8.99 -3.70 15.19
CA PRO A 170 -8.24 -3.48 13.96
C PRO A 170 -7.46 -2.16 13.98
N PRO A 171 -6.25 -2.10 13.40
CA PRO A 171 -5.50 -0.86 13.33
C PRO A 171 -6.26 0.17 12.48
N THR A 172 -6.04 1.44 12.78
CA THR A 172 -6.67 2.56 12.07
C THR A 172 -5.62 3.28 11.24
N PRO A 173 -5.65 3.17 9.90
CA PRO A 173 -4.89 4.04 9.02
C PRO A 173 -5.34 5.48 9.24
N ASP A 174 -4.51 6.27 9.91
CA ASP A 174 -4.70 7.70 10.13
C ASP A 174 -4.34 8.45 8.84
N GLY A 175 -5.23 8.37 7.86
CA GLY A 175 -5.32 9.38 6.81
C GLY A 175 -5.90 10.68 7.37
N GLY A 176 -5.34 11.20 8.47
CA GLY A 176 -5.80 12.42 9.13
C GLY A 176 -7.30 12.48 9.44
N GLY A 177 -7.71 11.93 10.59
CA GLY A 177 -8.94 12.33 11.29
C GLY A 177 -10.02 11.26 11.37
N GLY A 178 -10.52 11.03 12.58
CA GLY A 178 -11.64 10.14 12.86
C GLY A 178 -12.91 10.50 12.07
N GLY A 179 -13.71 9.47 11.81
CA GLY A 179 -14.94 9.54 11.02
C GLY A 179 -14.66 9.26 9.54
N GLY A 180 -15.48 8.43 8.90
CA GLY A 180 -15.30 8.03 7.50
C GLY A 180 -14.83 9.18 6.60
N GLY A 181 -13.61 9.08 6.08
CA GLY A 181 -12.92 10.16 5.37
C GLY A 181 -12.74 9.84 3.89
N ALA A 182 -13.23 10.74 3.06
CA ALA A 182 -13.29 10.65 1.60
C ALA A 182 -11.92 10.53 0.89
N LYS A 183 -11.93 9.85 -0.26
CA LYS A 183 -10.87 9.82 -1.27
C LYS A 183 -10.23 11.22 -1.47
N VAL A 184 -8.89 11.30 -1.34
CA VAL A 184 -8.09 12.51 -1.62
C VAL A 184 -7.59 12.49 -3.07
N PHE A 185 -7.87 13.54 -3.83
CA PHE A 185 -7.50 13.65 -5.25
C PHE A 185 -6.20 14.43 -5.44
N ARG A 186 -5.19 13.82 -6.08
CA ARG A 186 -3.87 14.44 -6.34
C ARG A 186 -3.82 15.15 -7.68
N LEU A 187 -4.27 16.40 -7.71
CA LEU A 187 -4.36 17.24 -8.90
C LEU A 187 -3.00 17.61 -9.49
N GLY A 188 -1.89 17.32 -8.80
CA GLY A 188 -0.52 17.41 -9.29
C GLY A 188 -0.24 16.54 -10.52
N SER A 189 -0.97 15.44 -10.69
CA SER A 189 -0.75 14.43 -11.74
C SER A 189 -1.92 14.32 -12.71
N THR A 190 -1.66 13.92 -13.95
CA THR A 190 -2.72 13.64 -14.94
C THR A 190 -3.70 12.60 -14.44
N ARG A 191 -3.21 11.55 -13.74
CA ARG A 191 -4.06 10.51 -13.17
C ARG A 191 -5.02 11.07 -12.13
N GLY A 192 -4.54 11.88 -11.20
CA GLY A 192 -5.40 12.49 -10.18
C GLY A 192 -6.39 13.51 -10.76
N VAL A 193 -6.03 14.19 -11.86
CA VAL A 193 -6.97 15.01 -12.63
C VAL A 193 -8.06 14.16 -13.27
N GLN A 194 -7.73 13.02 -13.90
CA GLN A 194 -8.71 12.08 -14.44
C GLN A 194 -9.65 11.56 -13.34
N GLU A 195 -9.10 11.16 -12.19
CA GLU A 195 -9.92 10.72 -11.05
C GLU A 195 -10.88 11.81 -10.56
N ALA A 196 -10.39 13.05 -10.45
CA ALA A 196 -11.20 14.19 -10.02
C ALA A 196 -12.33 14.49 -11.00
N LEU A 197 -12.02 14.50 -12.31
CA LEU A 197 -13.01 14.70 -13.37
C LEU A 197 -14.10 13.61 -13.33
N ALA A 198 -13.70 12.35 -13.19
CA ALA A 198 -14.63 11.23 -13.07
C ALA A 198 -15.54 11.35 -11.83
N ALA A 199 -14.97 11.73 -10.68
CA ALA A 199 -15.73 11.93 -9.44
C ALA A 199 -16.74 13.09 -9.57
N LEU A 200 -16.41 14.12 -10.34
CA LEU A 200 -17.27 15.27 -10.62
C LEU A 200 -18.26 15.03 -11.79
N GLY A 201 -18.29 13.81 -12.35
CA GLY A 201 -19.26 13.40 -13.38
C GLY A 201 -18.84 13.67 -14.84
N PHE A 202 -17.57 13.99 -15.09
CA PHE A 202 -17.01 14.12 -16.44
C PHE A 202 -16.36 12.81 -16.88
N ASP A 203 -16.34 12.51 -18.18
CA ASP A 203 -15.72 11.27 -18.73
C ASP A 203 -14.31 11.54 -19.28
N PRO A 204 -13.23 11.36 -18.51
CA PRO A 204 -11.87 11.48 -19.00
C PRO A 204 -11.41 10.26 -19.83
N GLY A 205 -12.23 9.23 -19.98
CA GLY A 205 -11.82 7.92 -20.46
C GLY A 205 -11.12 7.10 -19.37
N ALA A 206 -10.09 6.34 -19.75
CA ALA A 206 -9.35 5.50 -18.82
C ALA A 206 -8.53 6.36 -17.82
N ILE A 207 -8.46 5.93 -16.56
CA ILE A 207 -7.63 6.55 -15.51
C ILE A 207 -6.22 5.94 -15.57
N ASP A 208 -5.53 6.23 -16.67
CA ASP A 208 -4.25 5.66 -17.06
C ASP A 208 -3.07 6.64 -16.86
N GLY A 209 -3.35 7.89 -16.47
CA GLY A 209 -2.35 8.95 -16.31
C GLY A 209 -1.92 9.61 -17.62
N LEU A 210 -2.60 9.34 -18.74
CA LEU A 210 -2.27 9.90 -20.05
C LEU A 210 -3.18 11.08 -20.40
N ASP A 211 -2.59 12.16 -20.89
CA ASP A 211 -3.34 13.32 -21.40
C ASP A 211 -3.83 13.06 -22.83
N GLY A 212 -4.80 12.16 -22.96
CA GLY A 212 -5.41 11.76 -24.22
C GLY A 212 -6.55 12.69 -24.69
N PRO A 213 -7.09 12.47 -25.90
CA PRO A 213 -8.22 13.25 -26.42
C PRO A 213 -9.45 13.27 -25.51
N LYS A 214 -9.75 12.16 -24.82
CA LYS A 214 -10.85 12.09 -23.84
C LYS A 214 -10.56 12.90 -22.58
N THR A 215 -9.36 12.80 -22.01
CA THR A 215 -8.93 13.62 -20.87
C THR A 215 -9.06 15.10 -21.19
N ARG A 216 -8.55 15.56 -22.34
CA ARG A 216 -8.69 16.95 -22.77
C ARG A 216 -10.14 17.38 -22.96
N ALA A 217 -10.97 16.54 -23.58
CA ALA A 217 -12.40 16.85 -23.74
C ALA A 217 -13.11 16.98 -22.39
N ALA A 218 -12.80 16.12 -21.41
CA ALA A 218 -13.33 16.22 -20.05
C ALA A 218 -12.85 17.49 -19.33
N VAL A 219 -11.59 17.87 -19.49
CA VAL A 219 -11.06 19.14 -18.97
C VAL A 219 -11.79 20.33 -19.58
N THR A 220 -11.97 20.36 -20.92
CA THR A 220 -12.71 21.43 -21.61
C THR A 220 -14.14 21.54 -21.12
N ALA A 221 -14.85 20.41 -20.95
CA ALA A 221 -16.21 20.39 -20.44
C ALA A 221 -16.28 20.90 -18.98
N PHE A 222 -15.34 20.48 -18.14
CA PHE A 222 -15.25 20.98 -16.77
C PHE A 222 -14.97 22.48 -16.72
N GLN A 223 -14.01 22.98 -17.51
CA GLN A 223 -13.72 24.41 -17.63
C GLN A 223 -14.97 25.21 -18.03
N GLY A 224 -15.74 24.72 -19.01
CA GLY A 224 -17.01 25.32 -19.40
C GLY A 224 -18.04 25.37 -18.27
N SER A 225 -18.14 24.31 -17.46
CA SER A 225 -19.02 24.27 -16.27
C SER A 225 -18.63 25.28 -15.18
N GLN A 226 -17.35 25.66 -15.12
CA GLN A 226 -16.80 26.58 -14.11
C GLN A 226 -16.62 28.01 -14.64
N GLY A 227 -17.02 28.30 -15.89
CA GLY A 227 -16.82 29.61 -16.51
C GLY A 227 -15.37 29.97 -16.81
N LEU A 228 -14.49 28.98 -16.93
CA LEU A 228 -13.07 29.16 -17.30
C LEU A 228 -12.89 29.19 -18.82
N VAL A 229 -11.70 29.60 -19.27
CA VAL A 229 -11.27 29.44 -20.66
C VAL A 229 -11.24 27.95 -21.00
N GLN A 230 -11.95 27.56 -22.06
CA GLN A 230 -12.11 26.18 -22.51
C GLN A 230 -10.95 25.75 -23.44
N ASP A 231 -9.72 25.76 -22.93
CA ASP A 231 -8.52 25.39 -23.70
C ASP A 231 -8.17 23.90 -23.61
N GLY A 232 -8.83 23.14 -22.73
CA GLY A 232 -8.57 21.71 -22.52
C GLY A 232 -7.25 21.41 -21.80
N ILE A 233 -6.59 22.42 -21.24
CA ILE A 233 -5.32 22.30 -20.53
C ILE A 233 -5.58 22.41 -19.02
N CYS A 234 -5.20 21.39 -18.25
CA CYS A 234 -5.35 21.40 -16.79
C CYS A 234 -4.23 22.21 -16.09
N GLY A 235 -4.20 23.52 -16.35
CA GLY A 235 -3.33 24.49 -15.70
C GLY A 235 -3.78 24.85 -14.28
N SER A 236 -3.06 25.76 -13.62
CA SER A 236 -3.30 26.14 -12.22
C SER A 236 -4.74 26.59 -11.96
N ALA A 237 -5.33 27.42 -12.83
CA ALA A 237 -6.71 27.86 -12.70
C ALA A 237 -7.71 26.68 -12.73
N THR A 238 -7.49 25.71 -13.60
CA THR A 238 -8.34 24.51 -13.70
C THR A 238 -8.15 23.60 -12.49
N ARG A 239 -6.91 23.43 -11.99
CA ARG A 239 -6.65 22.62 -10.79
C ARG A 239 -7.25 23.25 -9.53
N ALA A 240 -7.16 24.57 -9.38
CA ALA A 240 -7.81 25.29 -8.30
C ALA A 240 -9.34 25.10 -8.34
N ALA A 241 -9.95 25.19 -9.53
CA ALA A 241 -11.38 24.95 -9.70
C ALA A 241 -11.78 23.49 -9.41
N LEU A 242 -11.00 22.49 -9.85
CA LEU A 242 -11.22 21.07 -9.51
C LEU A 242 -11.17 20.87 -7.99
N ALA A 243 -10.19 21.45 -7.32
CA ALA A 243 -10.03 21.34 -5.88
C ALA A 243 -11.21 21.98 -5.13
N ALA A 244 -11.72 23.11 -5.61
CA ALA A 244 -12.90 23.76 -5.04
C ALA A 244 -14.18 22.91 -5.24
N ALA A 245 -14.37 22.37 -6.45
CA ALA A 245 -15.52 21.52 -6.78
C ALA A 245 -15.54 20.22 -5.96
N LEU A 246 -14.38 19.59 -5.77
CA LEU A 246 -14.25 18.40 -4.92
C LEU A 246 -14.58 18.73 -3.46
N ARG A 247 -14.05 19.84 -2.91
CA ARG A 247 -14.36 20.27 -1.55
C ARG A 247 -15.85 20.55 -1.36
N ALA A 248 -16.53 21.09 -2.37
CA ALA A 248 -17.97 21.30 -2.33
C ALA A 248 -18.78 19.97 -2.25
N GLN A 249 -18.20 18.85 -2.69
CA GLN A 249 -18.77 17.50 -2.53
C GLN A 249 -18.25 16.76 -1.29
N GLY A 250 -17.55 17.44 -0.38
CA GLY A 250 -16.95 16.82 0.81
C GLY A 250 -15.72 15.96 0.50
N LEU A 251 -15.15 16.08 -0.70
CA LEU A 251 -13.96 15.35 -1.14
C LEU A 251 -12.71 16.22 -0.96
N GLN A 252 -11.58 15.60 -0.64
CA GLN A 252 -10.32 16.31 -0.39
C GLN A 252 -9.45 16.34 -1.66
N ALA A 253 -8.67 17.41 -1.87
CA ALA A 253 -7.80 17.55 -3.03
C ALA A 253 -6.48 18.26 -2.69
N GLU A 254 -5.39 17.80 -3.29
CA GLU A 254 -4.02 18.32 -3.12
C GLU A 254 -3.38 18.70 -4.47
N GLY A 255 -2.48 19.70 -4.45
CA GLY A 255 -1.72 20.13 -5.63
C GLY A 255 -2.50 20.99 -6.62
N GLY A 256 -3.46 21.78 -6.12
CA GLY A 256 -4.23 22.79 -6.87
C GLY A 256 -3.67 24.20 -6.73
#